data_AF-A0AAW6JU43-F1
#
_entry.id   AF-A0AAW6JU43-F1
#
_cell.length_a   1.000
_cell.length_b   1.000
_cell.length_c   1.000
_cell.angle_alpha   90.00
_cell.angle_beta   90.00
_cell.angle_gamma   90.00
#
_symmetry.space_group_name_H-M   'P 1'
#
loop_
_entity.id
_entity.type
_entity.pdbx_description
1 polymer ?
#
loop_
_entity_poly.entity_id
_entity_poly.type
_entity_poly.pdbx_seq_one_letter_code
_entity_poly.pdbx_strand_id
1 'polypeptide(L)' 'MKATLIAKAKEVNDDGSIVEVVIWELPEPTPPSTHKYKYRLFYGQNGKCRIRYDNERTKRRS' A
#
# COMPACT_ATOMS: atom_id res chain seq x y z
N MET A 1 -2.07 4.82 19.51
CA MET A 1 -1.50 3.46 19.33
C MET A 1 -0.89 3.40 17.92
N LYS A 2 0.31 2.82 17.74
CA LYS A 2 1.07 2.92 16.47
C LYS A 2 0.82 1.71 15.56
N ALA A 3 0.89 1.91 14.25
CA ALA A 3 0.87 0.82 13.28
C ALA A 3 2.19 0.02 13.33
N THR A 4 2.10 -1.29 13.23
CA THR A 4 3.24 -2.22 13.20
C THR A 4 3.53 -2.62 11.76
N LEU A 5 4.77 -2.49 11.31
CA LEU A 5 5.17 -2.97 9.98
C LEU A 5 5.23 -4.51 9.99
N ILE A 6 4.42 -5.16 9.16
CA ILE A 6 4.39 -6.62 9.04
C ILE A 6 5.27 -7.09 7.90
N ALA A 7 5.17 -6.43 6.75
CA ALA A 7 5.94 -6.77 5.58
C ALA A 7 6.32 -5.53 4.77
N LYS A 8 7.54 -5.53 4.25
CA LYS A 8 8.00 -4.58 3.25
C LYS A 8 8.84 -5.33 2.23
N ALA A 9 8.37 -5.37 0.99
CA ALA A 9 9.09 -5.95 -0.13
C ALA A 9 9.23 -4.89 -1.21
N LYS A 10 10.43 -4.78 -1.79
CA LYS A 10 10.70 -3.94 -2.95
C LYS A 10 11.54 -4.74 -3.91
N GLU A 11 11.07 -4.84 -5.13
CA GLU A 11 11.73 -5.50 -6.23
C GLU A 11 12.01 -4.49 -7.34
N VAL A 12 13.19 -4.58 -7.93
CA VAL A 12 13.59 -3.81 -9.11
C VAL A 12 13.92 -4.84 -10.18
N ASN A 13 13.17 -4.81 -11.26
CA ASN A 13 13.35 -5.72 -12.40
C ASN A 13 14.41 -5.19 -13.37
N ASP A 14 14.93 -6.07 -14.21
CA ASP A 14 15.94 -5.75 -15.22
C ASP A 14 15.47 -4.68 -16.23
N ASP A 15 14.15 -4.58 -16.46
CA ASP A 15 13.54 -3.56 -17.32
C ASP A 15 13.36 -2.19 -16.63
N GLY A 16 13.92 -2.02 -15.43
CA GLY A 16 13.82 -0.80 -14.62
C GLY A 16 12.44 -0.57 -14.01
N SER A 17 11.52 -1.54 -14.09
CA SER A 17 10.28 -1.50 -13.34
C SER A 17 10.50 -1.81 -11.86
N ILE A 18 9.69 -1.19 -11.02
CA ILE A 18 9.76 -1.30 -9.56
C ILE A 18 8.40 -1.73 -9.06
N VAL A 19 8.38 -2.81 -8.28
CA VAL A 19 7.22 -3.24 -7.49
C VAL A 19 7.55 -3.05 -6.02
N GLU A 20 6.72 -2.33 -5.28
CA GLU A 20 6.86 -2.20 -3.83
C GLU A 20 5.54 -2.51 -3.14
N VAL A 21 5.59 -3.40 -2.14
CA VAL A 21 4.46 -3.77 -1.28
C VAL A 21 4.84 -3.48 0.15
N VAL A 22 3.97 -2.76 0.85
CA VAL A 22 4.13 -2.50 2.28
C VAL A 22 2.84 -2.82 2.99
N ILE A 23 2.91 -3.62 4.05
CA ILE A 23 1.77 -4.07 4.86
C ILE A 23 2.03 -3.70 6.32
N TRP A 24 1.06 -3.05 6.93
CA TRP A 24 1.05 -2.73 8.34
C TRP A 24 -0.15 -3.38 9.02
N GLU A 25 0.02 -3.77 10.27
CA GLU A 25 -1.07 -4.05 11.20
C GLU A 25 -1.37 -2.78 12.00
N LEU A 26 -2.64 -2.40 12.02
CA LEU A 26 -3.18 -1.26 12.72
C LEU A 26 -3.71 -1.69 14.08
N PRO A 27 -3.67 -0.81 15.08
CA PRO A 27 -4.28 -1.08 16.37
C PRO A 27 -5.81 -1.30 16.25
N GLU A 28 -6.45 -0.56 15.35
CA GLU A 28 -7.89 -0.57 15.09
C GLU A 28 -8.14 -0.58 13.57
N PRO A 29 -9.24 -1.20 13.10
CA PRO A 29 -9.61 -1.16 11.68
C PRO A 29 -9.85 0.27 11.19
N THR A 30 -9.45 0.57 9.95
CA THR A 30 -9.74 1.86 9.30
C THR A 30 -11.03 1.77 8.48
N PRO A 31 -12.08 2.55 8.79
CA PRO A 31 -13.31 2.54 8.01
C PRO A 31 -13.07 2.85 6.52
N PRO A 32 -13.74 2.16 5.58
CA PRO A 32 -14.80 1.15 5.76
C PRO A 32 -14.28 -0.28 6.01
N SER A 33 -12.96 -0.48 6.09
CA SER A 33 -12.41 -1.79 6.32
C SER A 33 -12.67 -2.27 7.75
N THR A 34 -13.09 -3.53 7.86
CA THR A 34 -13.29 -4.25 9.13
C THR A 34 -12.03 -4.95 9.61
N HIS A 35 -10.98 -5.02 8.78
CA HIS A 35 -9.71 -5.66 9.12
C HIS A 35 -8.67 -4.64 9.59
N LYS A 36 -7.75 -5.11 10.44
CA LYS A 36 -6.66 -4.30 10.99
C LYS A 36 -5.47 -4.12 10.05
N TYR A 37 -5.53 -4.60 8.82
CA TYR A 37 -4.40 -4.46 7.89
C TYR A 37 -4.50 -3.20 7.04
N LYS A 38 -3.43 -2.41 7.01
CA LYS A 38 -3.19 -1.35 6.02
C LYS A 38 -2.19 -1.87 5.02
N TYR A 39 -2.37 -1.58 3.74
CA TYR A 39 -1.39 -1.95 2.73
C TYR A 39 -1.27 -0.91 1.64
N ARG A 40 -0.08 -0.88 1.04
CA ARG A 40 0.26 -0.04 -0.10
C ARG A 40 0.98 -0.90 -1.12
N LEU A 41 0.50 -0.83 -2.36
CA LEU A 41 1.16 -1.35 -3.55
C LEU A 41 1.57 -0.17 -4.43
N PHE A 42 2.80 -0.22 -4.89
CA PHE A 42 3.35 0.68 -5.90
C PHE A 42 3.89 -0.16 -7.06
N TYR A 43 3.58 0.27 -8.27
CA TYR A 43 4.24 -0.18 -9.48
C TYR A 43 4.60 1.04 -10.33
N GLY A 44 5.86 1.13 -10.72
CA GLY A 44 6.35 2.20 -11.57
C GLY A 44 7.47 1.72 -12.48
N GLN A 45 7.77 2.51 -13.49
CA GLN A 45 8.88 2.26 -14.41
C GLN A 45 9.35 3.60 -14.97
N ASN A 46 10.66 3.76 -15.17
CA ASN A 46 11.27 4.98 -15.72
C ASN A 46 10.86 6.25 -14.97
N GLY A 47 10.86 6.18 -13.64
CA GLY A 47 10.47 7.30 -12.75
C GLY A 47 8.97 7.64 -12.77
N LYS A 48 8.15 6.94 -13.54
CA LYS A 48 6.70 7.16 -13.62
C LYS A 48 5.96 6.15 -12.76
N CYS A 49 5.09 6.65 -11.88
CA CYS A 49 4.13 5.82 -11.16
C CYS A 49 3.03 5.35 -12.13
N ARG A 50 2.88 4.04 -12.31
CA ARG A 50 1.84 3.45 -13.17
C ARG A 50 0.65 2.95 -12.37
N ILE A 51 0.91 2.27 -11.26
CA ILE A 51 -0.14 1.81 -10.33
C ILE A 51 0.27 2.25 -8.93
N ARG A 52 -0.69 2.83 -8.23
CA ARG A 52 -0.61 3.05 -6.79
C ARG A 52 -1.93 2.62 -6.20
N TYR A 53 -1.88 1.65 -5.32
CA TYR A 53 -3.06 1.20 -4.58
C TYR A 53 -2.75 1.32 -3.09
N ASP A 54 -3.64 2.00 -2.38
CA ASP A 54 -3.73 1.91 -0.94
C ASP A 54 -5.16 1.55 -0.58
N ASN A 55 -5.31 0.86 0.54
CA ASN A 55 -6.61 0.44 1.03
C ASN A 55 -7.27 1.50 1.92
N GLU A 56 -6.74 2.72 1.95
CA GLU A 56 -7.26 3.83 2.74
C GLU A 56 -8.45 4.53 2.03
N ARG A 57 -9.12 3.86 1.09
CA ARG A 57 -10.01 4.52 0.13
C ARG A 57 -11.22 5.21 0.78
N THR A 58 -11.08 6.52 0.87
CA THR A 58 -11.95 7.57 0.30
C THR A 58 -13.46 7.36 0.45
N LYS A 59 -14.05 7.99 1.47
CA LYS A 59 -15.43 8.50 1.37
C LYS A 59 -15.48 9.44 0.15
N ARG A 60 -16.10 9.02 -0.95
CA ARG A 60 -16.85 9.94 -1.81
C ARG A 60 -18.32 9.76 -1.45
N ARG A 61 -18.86 10.68 -0.67
CA ARG A 61 -20.31 10.91 -0.70
C ARG A 61 -20.56 12.01 -1.73
N SER A 62 -21.53 11.73 -2.59
CA SER A 62 -22.25 12.68 -3.43
C SER A 62 -22.61 13.96 -2.69
#